data_AF-A0A7U9N849-F1
#
_entry.id   AF-A0A7U9N849-F1
#
_cell.length_a   1.000
_cell.length_b   1.000
_cell.length_c   1.000
_cell.angle_alpha   90.00
_cell.angle_beta   90.00
_cell.angle_gamma   90.00
#
_symmetry.space_group_name_H-M   'P 1'
#
loop_
_entity.id
_entity.type
_entity.pdbx_description
1 polymer ?
#
loop_
_entity_poly.entity_id
_entity_poly.type
_entity_poly.pdbx_seq_one_letter_code
_entity_poly.pdbx_strand_id
1 'polypeptide(L)'
;MGMCGNLFGDEKGKFLNLCLGISSIIILLLILTIFLYGPKCERMHFDNADRTKNVIANAEIAQKIVEIHLYREDAGILRLNEELDYKADVDFDEQNYEWIVHFYVDLPDGRAALDSGRTIWIRRDDGRATNIAR
;
A
#
# COMPACT_ATOMS: atom_id res chain seq x y z
N MET A 1 -47.93 -44.33 37.70
CA MET A 1 -46.47 -44.12 37.74
C MET A 1 -46.03 -43.70 36.34
N GLY A 2 -45.72 -42.41 36.17
CA GLY A 2 -45.41 -41.83 34.87
C GLY A 2 -43.95 -42.07 34.49
N MET A 3 -43.72 -42.66 33.32
CA MET A 3 -42.44 -42.61 32.62
C MET A 3 -42.56 -41.57 31.50
N CYS A 4 -42.25 -40.32 31.81
CA CYS A 4 -41.81 -39.35 30.80
C CYS A 4 -40.33 -39.64 30.51
N GLY A 5 -40.07 -40.56 29.58
CA GLY A 5 -38.75 -40.78 29.02
C GLY A 5 -38.47 -39.71 27.97
N ASN A 6 -37.42 -38.92 28.19
CA ASN A 6 -36.91 -37.90 27.28
C ASN A 6 -36.58 -38.48 25.90
N LEU A 7 -37.49 -38.32 24.94
CA LEU A 7 -37.27 -38.64 23.51
C LEU A 7 -36.75 -37.42 22.70
N PHE A 8 -36.68 -36.23 23.29
CA PHE A 8 -36.32 -34.99 22.58
C PHE A 8 -34.84 -34.58 22.66
N GLY A 9 -33.99 -35.32 23.38
CA GLY A 9 -32.57 -35.00 23.56
C GLY A 9 -31.65 -35.53 22.44
N ASP A 10 -32.06 -36.58 21.73
CA ASP A 10 -31.19 -37.33 20.82
C ASP A 10 -31.15 -36.75 19.39
N GLU A 11 -32.29 -36.27 18.86
CA GLU A 11 -32.34 -35.69 17.51
C GLU A 11 -31.60 -34.35 17.39
N LYS A 12 -31.65 -33.51 18.43
CA LYS A 12 -30.94 -32.22 18.44
C LYS A 12 -29.42 -32.42 18.46
N GLY A 13 -28.93 -33.42 19.19
CA GLY A 13 -27.51 -33.77 19.21
C GLY A 13 -27.03 -34.33 17.87
N LYS A 14 -27.84 -35.16 17.20
CA LYS A 14 -27.55 -35.68 15.85
C LYS A 14 -27.51 -34.57 14.81
N PHE A 15 -28.45 -33.63 14.85
CA PHE A 15 -28.45 -32.47 13.96
C PHE A 15 -27.23 -31.56 14.18
N LEU A 16 -26.88 -31.28 15.44
CA LEU A 16 -25.70 -30.48 15.77
C LEU A 16 -24.40 -31.14 15.27
N ASN A 17 -24.26 -32.45 15.47
CA ASN A 17 -23.10 -33.21 14.98
C ASN A 17 -23.00 -33.24 13.45
N LEU A 18 -24.14 -33.30 12.76
CA LEU A 18 -24.19 -33.20 11.30
C LEU A 18 -23.69 -31.83 10.83
N CYS A 19 -24.17 -30.75 11.44
CA CYS A 19 -23.71 -29.39 11.13
C CYS A 19 -22.22 -29.21 11.42
N LEU A 20 -21.72 -29.77 12.53
CA LEU A 20 -20.31 -29.72 12.89
C LEU A 20 -19.44 -30.46 11.87
N GLY A 21 -19.89 -31.62 11.40
CA GLY A 21 -19.22 -32.41 10.37
C GLY A 21 -19.13 -31.68 9.04
N ILE A 22 -20.25 -31.10 8.58
CA ILE A 22 -20.28 -30.30 7.34
C ILE A 22 -19.37 -29.09 7.46
N SER A 23 -19.43 -28.35 8.58
CA SER A 23 -18.55 -27.21 8.84
C SER A 23 -17.06 -27.60 8.79
N SER A 24 -16.71 -28.72 9.42
CA SER A 24 -15.34 -29.24 9.44
C SER A 24 -14.83 -29.59 8.05
N ILE A 25 -15.68 -30.20 7.20
CA ILE A 25 -15.35 -30.51 5.81
C ILE A 25 -15.13 -29.23 4.99
N ILE A 26 -15.99 -28.23 5.15
CA ILE A 26 -15.85 -26.93 4.46
C ILE A 26 -14.53 -26.25 4.85
N ILE A 27 -14.17 -26.26 6.14
CA ILE A 27 -12.91 -25.70 6.63
C ILE A 27 -11.71 -26.42 6.00
N LEU A 28 -11.73 -27.76 5.97
CA LEU A 28 -10.68 -28.56 5.34
C LEU A 28 -10.53 -28.24 3.85
N LEU A 29 -11.64 -28.13 3.12
CA LEU A 29 -11.64 -27.76 1.70
C LEU A 29 -11.08 -26.36 1.48
N LEU A 30 -11.45 -25.39 2.34
CA LEU A 30 -10.92 -24.02 2.29
C LEU A 30 -9.40 -23.99 2.51
N ILE A 31 -8.91 -24.70 3.52
CA ILE A 31 -7.48 -24.83 3.79
C ILE A 31 -6.77 -25.41 2.56
N LEU A 32 -7.29 -26.51 2.00
CA LEU A 32 -6.72 -27.16 0.83
C LEU A 32 -6.70 -26.23 -0.39
N THR A 33 -7.75 -25.44 -0.60
CA THR A 33 -7.80 -24.45 -1.68
C THR A 33 -6.78 -23.33 -1.50
N ILE A 34 -6.53 -22.87 -0.28
CA ILE A 34 -5.49 -21.86 0.00
C ILE A 34 -4.11 -22.42 -0.37
N PHE A 35 -3.83 -23.67 -0.02
CA PHE A 35 -2.56 -24.32 -0.36
C PHE A 35 -2.41 -24.60 -1.86
N LEU A 36 -3.47 -25.05 -2.54
CA LEU A 36 -3.41 -25.40 -3.96
C LEU A 36 -3.38 -24.19 -4.89
N TYR A 37 -4.17 -23.17 -4.60
CA TYR A 37 -4.35 -22.05 -5.51
C TYR A 37 -3.53 -20.81 -5.12
N GLY A 38 -3.02 -20.76 -3.89
CA GLY A 38 -2.40 -19.57 -3.31
C GLY A 38 -3.39 -18.39 -3.26
N PRO A 39 -3.22 -17.43 -2.35
CA PRO A 39 -3.92 -16.16 -2.50
C PRO A 39 -3.40 -15.47 -3.78
N LYS A 40 -4.25 -15.40 -4.82
CA LYS A 40 -3.98 -14.53 -5.97
C LYS A 40 -4.16 -13.09 -5.53
N CYS A 41 -3.07 -12.49 -5.07
CA CYS A 41 -2.94 -11.06 -4.92
C CYS A 41 -2.61 -10.47 -6.29
N GLU A 42 -3.43 -9.55 -6.80
CA GLU A 42 -3.11 -8.77 -8.02
C GLU A 42 -1.99 -7.74 -7.78
N ARG A 43 -1.46 -7.65 -6.55
CA ARG A 43 -0.37 -6.74 -6.19
C ARG A 43 0.93 -7.52 -6.04
N MET A 44 2.01 -6.93 -6.55
CA MET A 44 3.36 -7.44 -6.34
C MET A 44 3.66 -7.45 -4.83
N HIS A 45 3.94 -8.61 -4.27
CA HIS A 45 4.39 -8.73 -2.89
C HIS A 45 5.82 -8.20 -2.78
N PHE A 46 6.15 -7.57 -1.65
CA PHE A 46 7.46 -6.98 -1.36
C PHE A 46 8.64 -7.96 -1.56
N ASP A 47 8.39 -9.25 -1.32
CA ASP A 47 9.37 -10.33 -1.48
C ASP A 47 9.54 -10.79 -2.94
N ASN A 48 8.54 -10.52 -3.79
CA ASN A 48 8.51 -10.90 -5.20
C ASN A 48 8.94 -9.76 -6.14
N ALA A 49 9.18 -8.56 -5.60
CA ALA A 49 9.68 -7.43 -6.39
C ALA A 49 11.10 -7.71 -6.85
N ASP A 50 11.33 -7.67 -8.16
CA ASP A 50 12.65 -7.85 -8.77
C ASP A 50 13.52 -6.61 -8.51
N ARG A 51 14.15 -6.57 -7.33
CA ARG A 51 15.03 -5.46 -6.87
C ARG A 51 16.31 -5.31 -7.68
N THR A 52 16.55 -6.20 -8.66
CA THR A 52 17.67 -6.06 -9.60
C THR A 52 17.38 -5.05 -10.71
N LYS A 53 16.10 -4.69 -10.90
CA LYS A 53 15.63 -3.74 -11.92
C LYS A 53 15.12 -2.47 -11.24
N ASN A 54 16.03 -1.70 -10.68
CA ASN A 54 15.68 -0.37 -10.18
C ASN A 54 15.37 0.54 -11.36
N VAL A 55 14.11 0.92 -11.52
CA VAL A 55 13.69 1.90 -12.53
C VAL A 55 14.21 3.29 -12.17
N ILE A 56 14.25 3.62 -10.87
CA ILE A 56 14.74 4.90 -10.36
C ILE A 56 16.04 4.68 -9.59
N ALA A 57 17.17 4.66 -10.31
CA ALA A 57 18.44 4.26 -9.74
C ALA A 57 19.04 5.27 -8.75
N ASN A 58 18.74 6.57 -8.91
CA ASN A 58 19.37 7.67 -8.18
C ASN A 58 18.38 8.79 -7.82
N ALA A 59 18.83 9.67 -6.91
CA ALA A 59 18.05 10.81 -6.43
C ALA A 59 17.69 11.81 -7.52
N GLU A 60 18.58 12.06 -8.50
CA GLU A 60 18.34 13.01 -9.59
C GLU A 60 17.18 12.58 -10.50
N ILE A 61 17.12 11.28 -10.83
CA ILE A 61 16.02 10.71 -11.63
C ILE A 61 14.72 10.76 -10.81
N ALA A 62 14.77 10.45 -9.51
CA ALA A 62 13.62 10.55 -8.62
C ALA A 62 13.05 11.97 -8.64
N GLN A 63 13.90 12.98 -8.44
CA GLN A 63 13.52 14.39 -8.49
C GLN A 63 12.85 14.76 -9.82
N LYS A 64 13.48 14.44 -10.97
CA LYS A 64 12.94 14.77 -12.30
C LYS A 64 11.59 14.12 -12.58
N ILE A 65 11.37 12.88 -12.12
CA ILE A 65 10.07 12.21 -12.27
C ILE A 65 8.99 12.94 -11.48
N VAL A 66 9.29 13.38 -10.25
CA VAL A 66 8.34 14.14 -9.44
C VAL A 66 8.08 15.51 -10.01
N GLU A 67 9.09 16.21 -10.54
CA GLU A 67 8.91 17.48 -11.24
C GLU A 67 7.88 17.33 -12.37
N ILE A 68 8.03 16.31 -13.22
CA ILE A 68 7.07 16.01 -14.31
C ILE A 68 5.67 15.74 -13.76
N HIS A 69 5.56 15.02 -12.64
CA HIS A 69 4.28 14.72 -12.00
C HIS A 69 3.58 16.00 -11.52
N LEU A 70 4.31 16.87 -10.83
CA LEU A 70 3.83 18.16 -10.33
C LEU A 70 3.51 19.16 -11.45
N TYR A 71 4.20 19.07 -12.60
CA TYR A 71 3.88 19.85 -13.80
C TYR A 71 2.58 19.42 -14.48
N ARG A 72 2.19 18.14 -14.34
CA ARG A 72 1.03 17.54 -15.01
C ARG A 72 -0.26 17.69 -14.24
N GLU A 73 -0.23 17.58 -12.91
CA GLU A 73 -1.41 17.85 -12.10
C GLU A 73 -1.69 19.36 -12.06
N ASP A 74 -2.97 19.73 -12.04
CA ASP A 74 -3.46 21.10 -11.76
C ASP A 74 -2.97 21.66 -10.40
N ALA A 75 -2.20 20.85 -9.65
CA ALA A 75 -1.47 21.17 -8.43
C ALA A 75 -0.37 22.22 -8.61
N GLY A 76 0.18 22.38 -9.82
CA GLY A 76 0.77 23.61 -10.34
C GLY A 76 1.81 24.35 -9.47
N ILE A 77 2.54 23.74 -8.54
CA ILE A 77 3.55 24.50 -7.76
C ILE A 77 4.63 25.09 -8.67
N LEU A 78 5.05 24.32 -9.67
CA LEU A 78 6.04 24.74 -10.68
C LEU A 78 5.47 25.68 -11.74
N ARG A 79 4.14 25.79 -11.86
CA ARG A 79 3.45 26.72 -12.79
C ARG A 79 2.95 28.00 -12.11
N LEU A 80 2.60 27.92 -10.82
CA LEU A 80 2.12 29.06 -10.01
C LEU A 80 3.27 30.03 -9.68
N ASN A 81 4.49 29.51 -9.62
CA ASN A 81 5.67 30.25 -9.16
C ASN A 81 6.79 30.20 -10.21
N GLU A 82 6.51 30.55 -11.48
CA GLU A 82 7.55 30.74 -12.50
C GLU A 82 8.61 31.80 -12.08
N GLU A 83 8.31 32.61 -11.06
CA GLU A 83 9.19 33.65 -10.51
C GLU A 83 10.01 33.22 -9.27
N LEU A 84 9.82 32.03 -8.72
CA LEU A 84 10.53 31.59 -7.50
C LEU A 84 11.35 30.32 -7.74
N ASP A 85 12.64 30.39 -7.39
CA ASP A 85 13.53 29.22 -7.36
C ASP A 85 13.08 28.24 -6.29
N TYR A 86 12.51 27.11 -6.71
CA TYR A 86 12.18 25.99 -5.84
C TYR A 86 13.42 25.14 -5.58
N LYS A 87 13.53 24.64 -4.35
CA LYS A 87 14.52 23.64 -3.96
C LYS A 87 13.84 22.29 -3.76
N ALA A 88 14.58 21.25 -4.09
CA ALA A 88 14.19 19.87 -3.86
C ALA A 88 15.14 19.26 -2.83
N ASP A 89 14.58 18.57 -1.85
CA ASP A 89 15.31 17.64 -1.00
C ASP A 89 14.88 16.21 -1.37
N VAL A 90 15.84 15.29 -1.45
CA VAL A 90 15.61 13.92 -1.89
C VAL A 90 16.24 12.97 -0.89
N ASP A 91 15.40 12.20 -0.21
CA ASP A 91 15.81 11.19 0.74
C ASP A 91 15.42 9.78 0.26
N PHE A 92 16.15 8.76 0.70
CA PHE A 92 15.86 7.37 0.38
C PHE A 92 15.46 6.60 1.64
N ASP A 93 14.20 6.17 1.68
CA ASP A 93 13.71 5.27 2.70
C ASP A 93 14.04 3.82 2.31
N GLU A 94 15.11 3.28 2.89
CA GLU A 94 15.52 1.90 2.68
C GLU A 94 14.50 0.88 3.18
N GLN A 95 13.74 1.20 4.23
CA GLN A 95 12.78 0.30 4.85
C GLN A 95 11.58 0.07 3.93
N ASN A 96 11.06 1.14 3.33
CA ASN A 96 9.92 1.09 2.41
C ASN A 96 10.35 0.94 0.93
N TYR A 97 11.64 1.11 0.64
CA TYR A 97 12.23 1.08 -0.70
C TYR A 97 11.71 2.21 -1.61
N GLU A 98 11.60 3.41 -1.02
CA GLU A 98 10.98 4.59 -1.62
C GLU A 98 11.94 5.78 -1.65
N TRP A 99 11.87 6.55 -2.74
CA TRP A 99 12.42 7.89 -2.81
C TRP A 99 11.39 8.88 -2.29
N ILE A 100 11.79 9.71 -1.34
CA ILE A 100 11.00 10.79 -0.77
C ILE A 100 11.52 12.09 -1.37
N VAL A 101 10.70 12.76 -2.18
CA VAL A 101 11.08 14.02 -2.81
C VAL A 101 10.23 15.15 -2.25
N HIS A 102 10.88 16.11 -1.60
CA HIS A 102 10.25 17.27 -0.99
C HIS A 102 10.61 18.55 -1.74
N PHE A 103 9.62 19.22 -2.34
CA PHE A 103 9.77 20.53 -2.96
C PHE A 103 9.38 21.63 -1.98
N TYR A 104 10.19 22.69 -1.90
CA TYR A 104 9.91 23.89 -1.10
C TYR A 104 10.45 25.14 -1.77
N VAL A 105 9.92 26.30 -1.37
CA VAL A 105 10.42 27.61 -1.81
C VAL A 105 11.27 28.22 -0.70
N ASP A 106 12.45 28.71 -1.06
CA ASP A 106 13.22 29.58 -0.16
C ASP A 106 12.65 31.00 -0.20
N LEU A 107 12.27 31.51 0.96
CA LEU A 107 11.90 32.90 1.12
C LEU A 107 13.18 33.78 1.06
N PRO A 108 13.05 35.07 0.70
CA PRO A 108 14.18 36.00 0.58
C PRO A 108 15.05 36.16 1.85
N ASP A 109 14.51 35.75 3.00
CA ASP A 109 15.14 35.75 4.31
C ASP A 109 15.80 34.40 4.68
N GLY A 110 15.92 33.48 3.72
CA GLY A 110 16.60 32.18 3.88
C GLY A 110 15.79 31.14 4.66
N ARG A 111 14.50 31.39 4.88
CA ARG A 111 13.58 30.44 5.52
C ARG A 111 12.85 29.62 4.45
N ALA A 112 12.68 28.32 4.68
CA ALA A 112 11.85 27.49 3.82
C ALA A 112 10.36 27.78 4.09
N ALA A 113 9.60 28.10 3.05
CA ALA A 113 8.14 28.23 3.13
C ALA A 113 7.49 26.83 3.18
N LEU A 114 7.46 26.23 4.36
CA LEU A 114 6.92 24.87 4.59
C LEU A 114 5.45 24.73 4.16
N ASP A 115 4.61 25.75 4.38
CA ASP A 115 3.19 25.74 4.02
C ASP A 115 2.92 25.70 2.49
N SER A 116 3.95 25.94 1.69
CA SER A 116 3.89 25.87 0.22
C SER A 116 4.56 24.62 -0.35
N GLY A 117 5.13 23.77 0.50
CA GLY A 117 5.86 22.59 0.08
C GLY A 117 4.96 21.47 -0.41
N ARG A 118 5.55 20.53 -1.15
CA ARG A 118 4.91 19.24 -1.43
C ARG A 118 5.91 18.12 -1.33
N THR A 119 5.47 17.02 -0.75
CA THR A 119 6.25 15.79 -0.64
C THR A 119 5.59 14.70 -1.45
N ILE A 120 6.37 14.00 -2.29
CA ILE A 120 5.91 12.86 -3.05
C ILE A 120 6.83 11.68 -2.76
N TRP A 121 6.21 10.55 -2.44
CA TRP A 121 6.89 9.28 -2.25
C TRP A 121 6.74 8.45 -3.51
N ILE A 122 7.85 7.94 -4.01
CA ILE A 122 7.89 7.10 -5.21
C ILE A 122 8.66 5.83 -4.93
N ARG A 123 8.11 4.70 -5.35
CA ARG A 123 8.81 3.43 -5.29
C ARG A 123 10.00 3.37 -6.23
N ARG A 124 11.11 2.81 -5.75
CA ARG A 124 12.36 2.70 -6.52
C ARG A 124 12.30 1.64 -7.64
N ASP A 125 11.52 0.58 -7.43
CA ASP A 125 11.44 -0.60 -8.30
C ASP A 125 10.52 -0.41 -9.50
N ASP A 126 9.41 0.32 -9.35
CA ASP A 126 8.43 0.51 -10.44
C ASP A 126 8.13 1.98 -10.77
N GLY A 127 8.65 2.93 -9.98
CA GLY A 127 8.42 4.36 -10.18
C GLY A 127 6.99 4.82 -9.87
N ARG A 128 6.20 4.01 -9.17
CA ARG A 128 4.84 4.36 -8.79
C ARG A 128 4.86 5.33 -7.60
N ALA A 129 4.10 6.42 -7.71
CA ALA A 129 3.82 7.30 -6.58
C ALA A 129 2.93 6.58 -5.55
N THR A 130 3.37 6.53 -4.30
CA THR A 130 2.67 5.84 -3.21
C THR A 130 1.94 6.79 -2.28
N ASN A 131 2.44 8.02 -2.14
CA ASN A 131 1.82 9.04 -1.32
C ASN A 131 2.15 10.44 -1.87
N ILE A 132 1.28 11.41 -1.58
CA ILE A 132 1.42 12.83 -1.93
C ILE A 132 0.92 13.64 -0.73
N ALA A 133 1.81 14.43 -0.13
CA ALA A 133 1.51 15.31 0.98
C ALA A 133 1.79 16.78 0.63
N ARG A 134 1.07 17.67 1.32
CA ARG A 134 1.19 19.12 1.26
C ARG A 134 1.48 19.65 2.64
#